data_AF-A0A5S9M2W8-F1
#
_entry.id   AF-A0A5S9M2W8-F1
#
_cell.length_a   1.000
_cell.length_b   1.000
_cell.length_c   1.000
_cell.angle_alpha   90.00
_cell.angle_beta   90.00
_cell.angle_gamma   90.00
#
_symmetry.space_group_name_H-M   'P 1'
#
loop_
_entity.id
_entity.type
_entity.pdbx_description
1 polymer ?
#
loop_
_entity_poly.entity_id
_entity_poly.type
_entity_poly.pdbx_seq_one_letter_code
_entity_poly.pdbx_strand_id
1 'polypeptide(L)'
;MAYIMFTSGSTGRPKGVQIEHQHIVRLACSQEKIGLNTSDRMAHTGAVSFDAITLEIFTTLLNGATLYPVDRDTLLDIHRFEQFIQTHQITALFLTTGLFNQLAQQRPQMFKGLKNIIHRR
;
A
#
# COMPACT_ATOMS: atom_id res chain seq x y z
N MET A 1 -14.28 -13.86 -11.41
CA MET A 1 -14.34 -12.53 -10.76
C MET A 1 -13.67 -12.64 -9.40
N ALA A 2 -12.83 -11.68 -9.02
CA ALA A 2 -12.10 -11.71 -7.74
C ALA A 2 -12.78 -10.85 -6.66
N TYR A 3 -13.08 -9.58 -6.95
CA TYR A 3 -13.82 -8.68 -6.05
C TYR A 3 -14.41 -7.48 -6.81
N ILE A 4 -15.23 -6.69 -6.11
CA ILE A 4 -15.84 -5.45 -6.62
C ILE A 4 -15.45 -4.30 -5.69
N MET A 5 -15.05 -3.16 -6.27
CA MET A 5 -14.86 -1.91 -5.54
C MET A 5 -15.92 -0.90 -5.95
N PHE A 6 -16.48 -0.17 -4.99
CA PHE A 6 -17.42 0.91 -5.27
C PHE A 6 -16.69 2.25 -5.28
N THR A 7 -16.89 3.00 -6.35
CA THR A 7 -16.39 4.38 -6.50
C THR A 7 -17.57 5.34 -6.53
N SER A 8 -17.38 6.60 -6.12
CA SER A 8 -18.47 7.60 -6.01
C SER A 8 -19.26 7.81 -7.31
N GLY A 9 -18.62 7.60 -8.46
CA GLY A 9 -19.23 7.75 -9.78
C GLY A 9 -19.49 9.22 -10.15
N SER A 10 -19.33 9.57 -11.43
CA SER A 10 -19.52 10.94 -11.92
C SER A 10 -20.95 11.48 -11.77
N THR A 11 -21.93 10.62 -11.52
CA THR A 11 -23.35 10.95 -11.39
C THR A 11 -23.84 10.97 -9.94
N GLY A 12 -22.93 10.85 -8.96
CA GLY A 12 -23.26 10.76 -7.53
C GLY A 12 -23.85 9.41 -7.09
N ARG A 13 -24.05 8.48 -8.02
CA ARG A 13 -24.44 7.09 -7.72
C ARG A 13 -23.20 6.20 -7.77
N PRO A 14 -22.91 5.43 -6.70
CA PRO A 14 -21.75 4.57 -6.69
C PRO A 14 -21.73 3.58 -7.87
N LYS A 15 -20.59 3.47 -8.53
CA LYS A 15 -20.36 2.51 -9.62
C LYS A 15 -19.46 1.39 -9.11
N GLY A 16 -19.95 0.15 -9.23
CA GLY A 16 -19.18 -1.06 -8.95
C GLY A 16 -18.18 -1.34 -10.08
N VAL A 17 -16.91 -1.43 -9.72
CA VAL A 17 -15.82 -1.81 -10.61
C VAL A 17 -15.45 -3.25 -10.33
N GLN A 18 -15.73 -4.14 -11.28
CA GLN A 18 -15.39 -5.55 -11.18
C GLN A 18 -13.90 -5.77 -11.46
N ILE A 19 -13.20 -6.39 -10.52
CA ILE A 19 -11.80 -6.78 -10.67
C ILE A 19 -11.71 -8.29 -10.88
N GLU A 20 -10.96 -8.67 -11.91
CA GLU A 20 -10.76 -10.07 -12.30
C GLU A 20 -9.39 -10.57 -11.82
N HIS A 21 -9.28 -11.88 -11.58
CA HIS A 21 -8.03 -12.51 -11.15
C HIS A 21 -6.87 -12.21 -12.10
N GLN A 22 -7.12 -12.19 -13.42
CA GLN A 22 -6.10 -11.88 -14.41
C GLN A 22 -5.51 -10.47 -14.24
N HIS A 23 -6.32 -9.48 -13.82
CA HIS A 23 -5.82 -8.12 -13.57
C HIS A 23 -4.90 -8.08 -12.34
N ILE A 24 -5.26 -8.84 -11.30
CA ILE A 24 -4.46 -8.98 -10.07
C ILE A 24 -3.13 -9.66 -10.36
N VAL A 25 -3.17 -10.82 -11.04
CA VAL A 25 -1.96 -11.58 -11.38
C VAL A 25 -1.05 -10.75 -12.27
N ARG A 26 -1.60 -10.05 -13.28
CA ARG A 26 -0.82 -9.15 -14.13
C ARG A 26 -0.13 -8.03 -13.35
N LEU A 27 -0.80 -7.46 -12.35
CA LEU A 27 -0.23 -6.44 -11.47
C LEU A 27 0.88 -7.01 -10.57
N ALA A 28 0.62 -8.15 -9.94
CA ALA A 28 1.52 -8.74 -8.95
C ALA A 28 2.76 -9.39 -9.56
N CYS A 29 2.64 -9.96 -10.76
CA CYS A 29 3.74 -10.63 -11.46
C CYS A 29 4.53 -9.70 -12.38
N SER A 30 4.14 -8.42 -12.55
CA SER A 30 4.96 -7.46 -13.28
C SER A 30 6.15 -7.02 -12.41
N GLN A 31 7.24 -7.80 -12.45
CA GLN A 31 8.46 -7.59 -11.67
C GLN A 31 9.06 -6.19 -11.86
N GLU A 32 8.88 -5.59 -13.04
CA GLU A 32 9.40 -4.27 -13.38
C GLU A 32 8.85 -3.11 -12.53
N LYS A 33 7.79 -3.30 -11.73
CA LYS A 33 7.10 -2.18 -11.06
C LYS A 33 7.37 -2.01 -9.57
N ILE A 34 7.70 -3.07 -8.82
CA ILE A 34 7.87 -2.99 -7.35
C ILE A 34 9.00 -3.89 -6.85
N GLY A 35 9.22 -5.06 -7.46
CA GLY A 35 10.35 -5.92 -7.13
C GLY A 35 10.34 -6.52 -5.71
N LEU A 36 9.16 -6.75 -5.11
CA LEU A 36 9.07 -7.43 -3.81
C LEU A 36 9.51 -8.89 -3.94
N ASN A 37 10.18 -9.39 -2.90
CA ASN A 37 10.53 -10.79 -2.73
C ASN A 37 10.28 -11.26 -1.29
N THR A 38 10.64 -12.51 -0.98
CA THR A 38 10.39 -13.15 0.32
C THR A 38 11.03 -12.46 1.52
N SER A 39 12.03 -11.59 1.31
CA SER A 39 12.65 -10.80 2.38
C SER A 39 11.92 -9.48 2.69
N ASP A 40 10.92 -9.12 1.88
CA ASP A 40 10.25 -7.83 1.98
C ASP A 40 9.05 -7.82 2.93
N ARG A 41 8.84 -6.64 3.50
CA ARG A 41 7.83 -6.37 4.52
C ARG A 41 7.06 -5.12 4.11
N MET A 42 5.82 -5.32 3.67
CA MET A 42 4.94 -4.26 3.19
C MET A 42 4.03 -3.81 4.33
N ALA A 43 3.98 -2.51 4.63
CA ALA A 43 2.93 -1.99 5.50
C ALA A 43 1.64 -1.82 4.70
N HIS A 44 0.53 -2.36 5.21
CA HIS A 44 -0.80 -2.16 4.66
C HIS A 44 -1.42 -0.91 5.28
N THR A 45 -1.36 0.20 4.55
CA THR A 45 -1.82 1.52 5.03
C THR A 45 -3.06 2.01 4.28
N GLY A 46 -3.36 1.40 3.13
CA GLY A 46 -4.51 1.78 2.30
C GLY A 46 -5.84 1.35 2.92
N ALA A 47 -6.84 2.21 2.82
CA ALA A 47 -8.21 1.83 3.15
C ALA A 47 -8.73 0.78 2.16
N VAL A 48 -9.38 -0.26 2.69
CA VAL A 48 -9.91 -1.42 1.93
C VAL A 48 -10.95 -1.08 0.85
N SER A 49 -11.44 0.15 0.82
CA SER A 49 -12.35 0.66 -0.21
C SER A 49 -11.65 1.22 -1.44
N PHE A 50 -10.31 1.33 -1.45
CA PHE A 50 -9.53 1.90 -2.54
C PHE A 50 -8.70 0.84 -3.27
N ASP A 51 -8.48 1.09 -4.56
CA ASP A 51 -7.71 0.21 -5.46
C ASP A 51 -6.24 0.01 -5.07
N ALA A 52 -5.67 0.91 -4.27
CA ALA A 52 -4.30 0.80 -3.75
C ALA A 52 -4.04 -0.54 -3.02
N ILE A 53 -5.05 -1.07 -2.31
CA ILE A 53 -4.90 -2.34 -1.58
C ILE A 53 -4.66 -3.52 -2.52
N THR A 54 -5.09 -3.41 -3.78
CA THR A 54 -4.83 -4.44 -4.79
C THR A 54 -3.33 -4.62 -4.98
N LEU A 55 -2.61 -3.50 -4.99
CA LEU A 55 -1.17 -3.49 -5.07
C LEU A 55 -0.58 -3.98 -3.76
N GLU A 56 -0.98 -3.41 -2.62
CA GLU A 56 -0.37 -3.75 -1.32
C GLU A 56 -0.53 -5.23 -0.98
N ILE A 57 -1.74 -5.77 -1.10
CA ILE A 57 -2.06 -7.14 -0.69
C ILE A 57 -1.47 -8.14 -1.68
N PHE A 58 -1.81 -8.02 -2.97
CA PHE A 58 -1.52 -9.09 -3.91
C PHE A 58 -0.07 -9.06 -4.40
N THR A 59 0.57 -7.89 -4.52
CA THR A 59 2.01 -7.90 -4.87
C THR A 59 2.85 -8.43 -3.71
N THR A 60 2.45 -8.20 -2.46
CA THR A 60 3.12 -8.76 -1.29
C THR A 60 2.94 -10.27 -1.20
N LEU A 61 1.68 -10.74 -1.13
CA LEU A 61 1.40 -12.15 -0.86
C LEU A 61 1.77 -13.06 -2.03
N LEU A 62 1.58 -12.64 -3.28
CA LEU A 62 1.91 -13.47 -4.45
C LEU A 62 3.42 -13.56 -4.73
N ASN A 63 4.24 -12.65 -4.16
CA ASN A 63 5.71 -12.72 -4.25
C ASN A 63 6.36 -13.27 -2.96
N GLY A 64 5.55 -13.82 -2.04
CA GLY A 64 6.03 -14.43 -0.79
C GLY A 64 6.56 -13.46 0.26
N ALA A 65 6.32 -12.16 0.08
CA ALA A 65 6.63 -11.12 1.06
C ALA A 65 5.60 -11.14 2.21
N THR A 66 5.89 -10.39 3.28
CA THR A 66 5.00 -10.32 4.45
C THR A 66 4.21 -9.00 4.47
N LEU A 67 2.89 -9.10 4.66
CA LEU A 67 1.99 -7.93 4.78
C LEU A 67 1.76 -7.62 6.26
N TYR A 68 1.97 -6.36 6.66
CA TYR A 68 1.81 -5.87 8.03
C TYR A 68 0.64 -4.88 8.10
N PRO A 69 -0.52 -5.27 8.66
CA PRO A 69 -1.64 -4.36 8.87
C PRO A 69 -1.27 -3.21 9.80
N VAL A 70 -1.55 -1.98 9.38
CA VAL A 70 -1.42 -0.79 10.22
C VAL A 70 -2.81 -0.34 10.63
N ASP A 71 -3.08 -0.26 11.92
CA ASP A 71 -4.34 0.32 12.39
C ASP A 71 -4.39 1.83 12.15
N ARG A 72 -5.60 2.37 12.12
CA ARG A 72 -5.85 3.78 11.78
C ARG A 72 -5.18 4.74 12.76
N ASP A 73 -5.18 4.43 14.05
CA ASP A 73 -4.64 5.33 15.07
C ASP A 73 -3.12 5.38 14.99
N THR A 74 -2.48 4.24 14.71
CA THR A 74 -1.04 4.16 14.41
C THR A 74 -0.70 4.94 13.14
N LEU A 75 -1.48 4.80 12.06
CA LEU A 75 -1.19 5.47 10.79
C LEU A 75 -1.31 7.01 10.87
N LEU A 76 -2.24 7.52 11.68
CA LEU A 76 -2.48 8.96 11.82
C LEU A 76 -1.55 9.64 12.83
N ASP A 77 -0.85 8.87 13.67
CA ASP A 77 0.15 9.36 14.59
C ASP A 77 1.56 9.13 14.03
N ILE A 78 2.26 10.22 13.71
CA ILE A 78 3.58 10.16 13.08
C ILE A 78 4.63 9.39 13.90
N HIS A 79 4.57 9.46 15.23
CA HIS A 79 5.51 8.79 16.11
C HIS A 79 5.22 7.30 16.21
N ARG A 80 3.93 6.93 16.33
CA ARG A 80 3.52 5.53 16.32
C ARG A 80 3.81 4.88 14.98
N PHE A 81 3.59 5.59 13.88
CA PHE A 81 3.88 5.06 12.55
C PHE A 81 5.39 4.89 12.31
N GLU A 82 6.22 5.84 12.73
CA GLU A 82 7.67 5.70 12.70
C GLU A 82 8.14 4.49 13.53
N GLN A 83 7.61 4.33 14.74
CA GLN A 83 7.91 3.20 15.61
C GLN A 83 7.45 1.87 14.98
N PHE A 84 6.29 1.84 14.33
CA PHE A 84 5.79 0.68 13.59
C PHE A 84 6.74 0.27 12.47
N ILE A 85 7.18 1.24 11.65
CA ILE A 85 8.14 1.01 10.56
C ILE A 85 9.43 0.38 11.10
N GLN A 86 9.97 0.92 12.18
CA GLN A 86 11.22 0.44 12.80
C GLN A 86 11.06 -0.95 13.44
N THR A 87 10.01 -1.14 14.23
CA THR A 87 9.75 -2.39 14.98
C THR A 87 9.54 -3.57 14.03
N HIS A 88 8.78 -3.36 12.96
CA HIS A 88 8.49 -4.40 11.99
C HIS A 88 9.50 -4.45 10.83
N GLN A 89 10.53 -3.59 10.84
CA GLN A 89 11.55 -3.51 9.79
C GLN A 89 10.93 -3.40 8.39
N ILE A 90 9.90 -2.56 8.26
CA ILE A 90 9.17 -2.37 7.00
C ILE A 90 10.17 -2.00 5.90
N THR A 91 10.05 -2.63 4.73
CA THR A 91 10.93 -2.39 3.57
C THR A 91 10.20 -1.72 2.41
N ALA A 92 8.86 -1.78 2.39
CA ALA A 92 8.04 -1.20 1.34
C ALA A 92 6.82 -0.46 1.90
N LEU A 93 6.52 0.70 1.32
CA LEU A 93 5.33 1.49 1.62
C LEU A 93 4.61 1.90 0.34
N PHE A 94 3.28 1.88 0.39
CA PHE A 94 2.45 2.68 -0.50
C PHE A 94 1.80 3.79 0.34
N LEU A 95 1.92 5.05 -0.09
CA LEU A 95 1.31 6.19 0.59
C LEU A 95 0.54 7.04 -0.43
N THR A 96 -0.56 7.66 0.02
CA THR A 96 -1.16 8.74 -0.77
C THR A 96 -0.18 9.90 -0.86
N THR A 97 -0.21 10.66 -1.95
CA THR A 97 0.71 11.78 -2.19
C THR A 97 0.68 12.79 -1.03
N GLY A 98 -0.51 13.08 -0.51
CA GLY A 98 -0.67 13.98 0.64
C GLY A 98 0.01 13.46 1.91
N LEU A 99 -0.20 12.19 2.25
CA LEU A 99 0.43 11.59 3.42
C LEU A 99 1.95 11.49 3.27
N PHE A 100 2.43 11.09 2.08
CA PHE A 100 3.86 11.09 1.78
C PHE A 100 4.48 12.48 1.99
N ASN A 101 3.89 13.53 1.39
CA ASN A 101 4.42 14.90 1.50
C ASN A 101 4.45 15.38 2.96
N GLN A 102 3.39 15.12 3.74
CA GLN A 102 3.34 15.47 5.15
C GLN A 102 4.47 14.80 5.94
N LEU A 103 4.64 13.49 5.76
CA LEU A 103 5.67 12.71 6.46
C LEU A 103 7.09 13.11 6.01
N ALA A 104 7.30 13.36 4.72
CA ALA A 104 8.59 13.80 4.19
C ALA A 104 9.01 15.17 4.72
N GLN A 105 8.05 16.06 4.96
CA GLN A 105 8.32 17.39 5.53
C GLN A 105 8.60 17.32 7.04
N GLN A 106 7.87 16.49 7.78
CA GLN A 106 7.96 16.45 9.25
C GLN A 106 9.03 15.49 9.78
N ARG A 107 9.19 14.32 9.16
CA ARG A 107 10.08 13.23 9.61
C ARG A 107 10.71 12.47 8.41
N PRO A 108 11.51 13.12 7.56
CA PRO A 108 12.11 12.45 6.39
C PRO A 108 12.97 11.22 6.72
N GLN A 109 13.53 11.17 7.93
CA GLN A 109 14.37 10.04 8.38
C GLN A 109 13.60 8.73 8.51
N MET A 110 12.27 8.76 8.66
CA MET A 110 11.47 7.53 8.77
C MET A 110 11.51 6.67 7.50
N PHE A 111 11.89 7.28 6.36
CA PHE A 111 12.03 6.59 5.08
C PHE A 111 13.41 5.96 4.88
N LYS A 112 14.36 6.22 5.78
CA LYS A 112 15.70 5.65 5.70
C LYS A 112 15.63 4.14 5.89
N GLY A 113 16.19 3.40 4.92
CA GLY A 113 16.20 1.93 4.96
C GLY A 113 15.01 1.26 4.26
N LEU A 114 14.01 2.04 3.81
CA LEU A 114 13.01 1.53 2.89
C LEU A 114 13.67 1.23 1.54
N LYS A 115 13.34 0.07 0.97
CA LYS A 115 13.76 -0.31 -0.39
C LYS A 115 12.85 0.34 -1.42
N ASN A 116 11.55 0.42 -1.12
CA ASN A 116 10.53 0.91 -2.03
C ASN A 116 9.57 1.88 -1.35
N ILE A 117 9.33 3.03 -1.97
CA ILE A 117 8.27 3.97 -1.59
C ILE A 117 7.45 4.25 -2.84
N ILE A 118 6.17 3.93 -2.78
CA ILE A 118 5.23 4.10 -3.88
C ILE A 118 4.24 5.18 -3.45
N HIS A 119 4.08 6.20 -4.28
CA HIS A 119 2.98 7.15 -4.14
C HIS A 119 2.41 7.44 -5.53
N ARG A 120 1.15 7.88 -5.59
CA ARG A 120 0.59 8.38 -6.84
C ARG A 120 1.37 9.65 -7.24
N ARG A 121 1.81 9.72 -8.50
CA ARG A 121 2.35 10.96 -9.06
C ARG A 121 1.26 12.02 -9.12
#